data_AF-A0A4S9C6A6-F1
#
_entry.id   AF-A0A4S9C6A6-F1
#
_cell.length_a   1.000
_cell.length_b   1.000
_cell.length_c   1.000
_cell.angle_alpha   90.00
_cell.angle_beta   90.00
_cell.angle_gamma   90.00
#
_symmetry.space_group_name_H-M   'P 1'
#
loop_
_entity.id
_entity.type
_entity.pdbx_description
1 polymer ?
#
loop_
_entity_poly.entity_id
_entity_poly.type
_entity_poly.pdbx_seq_one_letter_code
_entity_poly.pdbx_strand_id
1 'polypeptide(L)'
;MSIAFVGAARQFASSFVPIEVRAASLTYIRISAFSALSSAIETAVSTSTRALDKPDVPLIISTVKFLINIVLDLLIISKVHVGNFTPTVNMQAATQLACNMAAALIGLAYFCFVTFRTDRQRVMTHQYDPVRPSLACLKTLARPGALTFAESAIRNALYLWLVNGIVAMGSDYATAWGVFSSIRWDLIMVPVQALEATTLAFIGHSWGEWRKETGTERRPRASRHKLYEIIRPALWSCLIALAVEIPLCTFMSEYGARRFAFYLSESQTVSQITAKMWRTIDWCYIFYALSTQLAAILLPTRPR
;
A
#
# COMPACT_ATOMS: atom_id res chain seq x y z
N MET A 1 7.69 -13.11 7.49
CA MET A 1 6.23 -12.97 7.30
C MET A 1 5.63 -14.13 6.52
N SER A 2 5.99 -14.38 5.24
CA SER A 2 5.39 -15.47 4.45
C SER A 2 5.48 -16.85 5.12
N ILE A 3 6.66 -17.23 5.63
CA ILE A 3 6.85 -18.50 6.36
C ILE A 3 5.95 -18.57 7.62
N ALA A 4 5.80 -17.46 8.34
CA ALA A 4 4.95 -17.39 9.52
C ALA A 4 3.47 -17.58 9.16
N PHE A 5 2.99 -16.95 8.08
CA PHE A 5 1.62 -17.14 7.60
C PHE A 5 1.35 -18.57 7.11
N VAL A 6 2.32 -19.21 6.43
CA VAL A 6 2.20 -20.62 6.03
C VAL A 6 2.12 -21.54 7.26
N GLY A 7 3.02 -21.33 8.23
CA GLY A 7 3.09 -22.14 9.45
C GLY A 7 1.89 -21.98 10.38
N ALA A 8 1.39 -20.74 10.53
CA ALA A 8 0.25 -20.41 11.38
C ALA A 8 -1.09 -20.35 10.64
N ALA A 9 -1.17 -20.83 9.39
CA ALA A 9 -2.37 -20.72 8.56
C ALA A 9 -3.63 -21.28 9.23
N ARG A 10 -3.49 -22.33 10.06
CA ARG A 10 -4.61 -22.91 10.83
C ARG A 10 -5.16 -21.95 11.88
N GLN A 11 -4.28 -21.30 12.64
CA GLN A 11 -4.65 -20.30 13.65
C GLN A 11 -5.24 -19.04 13.01
N PHE A 12 -4.73 -18.63 11.84
CA PHE A 12 -5.33 -17.53 11.08
C PHE A 12 -6.73 -17.89 10.59
N ALA A 13 -6.91 -19.05 9.96
CA ALA A 13 -8.22 -19.47 9.48
C ALA A 13 -9.24 -19.66 10.62
N SER A 14 -8.82 -20.14 11.80
CA SER A 14 -9.72 -20.26 12.94
C SER A 14 -10.19 -18.92 13.49
N SER A 15 -9.36 -17.88 13.37
CA SER A 15 -9.57 -16.58 13.99
C SER A 15 -10.23 -15.56 13.05
N PHE A 16 -10.06 -15.72 11.73
CA PHE A 16 -10.44 -14.71 10.73
C PHE A 16 -11.42 -15.23 9.68
N VAL A 17 -11.74 -16.51 9.70
CA VAL A 17 -12.60 -17.13 8.68
C VAL A 17 -13.80 -17.82 9.35
N PRO A 18 -15.03 -17.53 8.89
CA PRO A 18 -16.23 -18.27 9.29
C PRO A 18 -16.09 -19.78 9.10
N ILE A 19 -16.76 -20.57 9.93
CA ILE A 19 -16.57 -22.03 10.00
C ILE A 19 -16.90 -22.70 8.66
N GLU A 20 -17.86 -22.15 7.94
CA GLU A 20 -18.46 -22.66 6.70
C GLU A 20 -17.45 -22.71 5.54
N VAL A 21 -16.48 -21.79 5.51
CA VAL A 21 -15.52 -21.64 4.40
C VAL A 21 -14.07 -21.93 4.80
N ARG A 22 -13.84 -22.26 6.07
CA ARG A 22 -12.50 -22.40 6.68
C ARG A 22 -11.59 -23.40 5.96
N ALA A 23 -12.11 -24.54 5.54
CA ALA A 23 -11.33 -25.60 4.89
C ALA A 23 -10.75 -25.14 3.53
N ALA A 24 -11.57 -24.45 2.72
CA ALA A 24 -11.13 -23.88 1.44
C ALA A 24 -10.15 -22.72 1.67
N SER A 25 -10.39 -21.89 2.69
CA SER A 25 -9.55 -20.74 3.01
C SER A 25 -8.15 -21.11 3.53
N LEU A 26 -7.94 -22.31 4.09
CA LEU A 26 -6.60 -22.74 4.53
C LEU A 26 -5.60 -22.83 3.37
N THR A 27 -6.03 -23.42 2.26
CA THR A 27 -5.20 -23.52 1.05
C THR A 27 -4.98 -22.14 0.44
N TYR A 28 -6.03 -21.32 0.40
CA TYR A 28 -5.95 -19.94 -0.05
C TYR A 28 -4.92 -19.11 0.74
N ILE A 29 -4.96 -19.18 2.08
CA ILE A 29 -4.03 -18.44 2.96
C ILE A 29 -2.58 -18.90 2.70
N ARG A 30 -2.35 -20.20 2.54
CA ARG A 30 -1.01 -20.74 2.29
C ARG A 30 -0.43 -20.28 0.96
N ILE A 31 -1.25 -20.25 -0.09
CA ILE A 31 -0.83 -19.72 -1.40
C ILE A 31 -0.56 -18.22 -1.26
N SER A 32 -1.52 -17.46 -0.73
CA SER A 32 -1.46 -16.00 -0.63
C SER A 32 -0.38 -15.48 0.31
N ALA A 33 0.15 -16.31 1.22
CA ALA A 33 1.25 -15.94 2.11
C ALA A 33 2.49 -15.43 1.37
N PHE A 34 2.75 -15.93 0.16
CA PHE A 34 3.87 -15.48 -0.67
C PHE A 34 3.62 -14.13 -1.35
N SER A 35 2.38 -13.65 -1.39
CA SER A 35 2.08 -12.28 -1.86
C SER A 35 2.74 -11.22 -0.98
N ALA A 36 3.00 -11.53 0.30
CA ALA A 36 3.76 -10.64 1.18
C ALA A 36 5.20 -10.40 0.68
N LEU A 37 5.85 -11.40 0.08
CA LEU A 37 7.19 -11.25 -0.49
C LEU A 37 7.15 -10.38 -1.76
N SER A 38 6.25 -10.70 -2.69
CA SER A 38 6.06 -9.90 -3.90
C SER A 38 5.73 -8.44 -3.57
N SER A 39 4.81 -8.20 -2.64
CA SER A 39 4.45 -6.86 -2.18
C SER A 39 5.63 -6.10 -1.56
N ALA A 40 6.49 -6.78 -0.79
CA ALA A 40 7.70 -6.16 -0.24
C ALA A 40 8.68 -5.73 -1.33
N ILE A 41 8.89 -6.57 -2.34
CA ILE A 41 9.76 -6.26 -3.49
C ILE A 41 9.16 -5.10 -4.30
N GLU A 42 7.87 -5.15 -4.63
CA GLU A 42 7.18 -4.08 -5.38
C GLU A 42 7.25 -2.75 -4.64
N THR A 43 7.00 -2.76 -3.33
CA THR A 43 7.09 -1.55 -2.51
C THR A 43 8.51 -1.00 -2.50
N ALA A 44 9.53 -1.85 -2.36
CA ALA A 44 10.93 -1.43 -2.39
C ALA A 44 11.33 -0.85 -3.75
N VAL A 45 10.93 -1.48 -4.86
CA VAL A 45 11.21 -0.98 -6.22
C VAL A 45 10.47 0.34 -6.46
N SER A 46 9.20 0.42 -6.08
CA SER A 46 8.36 1.60 -6.28
C SER A 46 8.89 2.81 -5.49
N THR A 47 9.23 2.62 -4.22
CA THR A 47 9.82 3.69 -3.39
C THR A 47 11.20 4.11 -3.88
N SER A 48 12.05 3.16 -4.30
CA SER A 48 13.39 3.46 -4.82
C SER A 48 13.36 4.20 -6.17
N THR A 49 12.45 3.82 -7.07
CA THR A 49 12.31 4.50 -8.38
C THR A 49 11.72 5.90 -8.25
N ARG A 50 10.76 6.11 -7.34
CA ARG A 50 10.25 7.44 -7.00
C ARG A 50 11.34 8.35 -6.41
N ALA A 51 12.20 7.81 -5.55
CA ALA A 51 13.34 8.55 -5.02
C ALA A 51 14.39 8.93 -6.10
N LEU A 52 14.37 8.28 -7.27
CA LEU A 52 15.23 8.58 -8.41
C LEU A 52 14.54 9.44 -9.48
N ASP A 53 13.40 10.06 -9.18
CA ASP A 53 12.60 10.85 -10.13
C ASP A 53 12.16 10.06 -11.36
N LYS A 54 11.84 8.77 -11.16
CA LYS A 54 11.30 7.89 -12.21
C LYS A 54 9.92 7.33 -11.83
N PRO A 55 8.89 8.19 -11.68
CA PRO A 55 7.54 7.77 -11.32
C PRO A 55 6.85 6.92 -12.41
N ASP A 56 7.31 7.02 -13.66
CA ASP A 56 6.76 6.26 -14.79
C ASP A 56 7.01 4.75 -14.67
N VAL A 57 8.09 4.35 -13.97
CA VAL A 57 8.46 2.94 -13.82
C VAL A 57 7.44 2.19 -12.96
N PRO A 58 7.08 2.67 -11.75
CA PRO A 58 5.94 2.13 -11.00
C PRO A 58 4.65 2.09 -11.81
N LEU A 59 4.34 3.14 -12.57
CA LEU A 59 3.12 3.23 -13.36
C LEU A 59 3.05 2.11 -14.41
N ILE A 60 4.09 1.93 -15.21
CA ILE A 60 4.15 0.88 -16.23
C ILE A 60 4.03 -0.49 -15.59
N ILE A 61 4.76 -0.76 -14.50
CA ILE A 61 4.70 -2.04 -13.79
C ILE A 61 3.26 -2.31 -13.31
N SER A 62 2.62 -1.34 -12.67
CA SER A 62 1.25 -1.47 -12.18
C SER A 62 0.22 -1.65 -13.30
N THR A 63 0.34 -0.90 -14.41
CA THR A 63 -0.58 -1.02 -15.56
C THR A 63 -0.45 -2.36 -16.26
N VAL A 64 0.78 -2.83 -16.54
CA VAL A 64 1.01 -4.13 -17.18
C VAL A 64 0.50 -5.25 -16.29
N LYS A 65 0.80 -5.20 -14.99
CA LYS A 65 0.30 -6.15 -14.00
C LYS A 65 -1.22 -6.19 -13.97
N PHE A 66 -1.88 -5.03 -13.97
CA PHE A 66 -3.34 -4.93 -13.98
C PHE A 66 -3.96 -5.54 -15.24
N LEU A 67 -3.42 -5.22 -16.43
CA LEU A 67 -3.89 -5.77 -17.70
C LEU A 67 -3.71 -7.29 -17.77
N ILE A 68 -2.54 -7.80 -17.39
CA ILE A 68 -2.27 -9.24 -17.38
C ILE A 68 -3.19 -9.96 -16.40
N ASN A 69 -3.40 -9.42 -15.20
CA ASN A 69 -4.34 -9.99 -14.23
C ASN A 69 -5.75 -10.07 -14.81
N ILE A 70 -6.26 -9.00 -15.44
CA ILE A 70 -7.58 -9.03 -16.09
C ILE A 70 -7.66 -10.11 -17.16
N VAL A 71 -6.66 -10.18 -18.04
CA VAL A 71 -6.66 -11.17 -19.13
C VAL A 71 -6.64 -12.59 -18.57
N LEU A 72 -5.82 -12.87 -17.56
CA LEU A 72 -5.74 -14.20 -16.96
C LEU A 72 -7.00 -14.56 -16.18
N ASP A 73 -7.59 -13.62 -15.44
CA ASP A 73 -8.86 -13.83 -14.75
C ASP A 73 -10.00 -14.09 -15.77
N LEU A 74 -10.01 -13.38 -16.90
CA LEU A 74 -10.94 -13.64 -17.99
C LEU A 74 -10.74 -15.00 -18.65
N LEU A 75 -9.49 -15.45 -18.83
CA LEU A 75 -9.18 -16.72 -19.49
C LEU A 75 -9.38 -17.95 -18.58
N ILE A 76 -9.15 -17.81 -17.27
CA ILE A 76 -9.07 -18.93 -16.33
C ILE A 76 -10.28 -18.98 -15.39
N ILE A 77 -10.84 -17.84 -15.01
CA ILE A 77 -11.83 -17.75 -13.90
C ILE A 77 -13.22 -17.37 -14.42
N SER A 78 -13.30 -16.57 -15.48
CA SER A 78 -14.58 -16.13 -16.06
C SER A 78 -15.48 -17.30 -16.45
N LYS A 79 -16.80 -17.06 -16.47
CA LYS A 79 -17.81 -18.01 -16.98
C LYS A 79 -17.59 -18.39 -18.46
N VAL A 80 -16.72 -17.67 -19.18
CA VAL A 80 -16.36 -17.88 -20.60
C VAL A 80 -14.91 -18.37 -20.74
N HIS A 81 -14.37 -19.05 -19.71
CA HIS A 81 -12.97 -19.51 -19.71
C HIS A 81 -12.68 -20.53 -20.81
N VAL A 82 -11.41 -20.59 -21.23
CA VAL A 82 -10.95 -21.54 -22.25
C VAL A 82 -10.54 -22.86 -21.58
N GLY A 83 -11.42 -23.86 -21.60
CA GLY A 83 -11.13 -25.23 -21.12
C GLY A 83 -12.27 -25.88 -20.33
N ASN A 84 -12.18 -27.19 -20.08
CA ASN A 84 -13.18 -27.99 -19.33
C ASN A 84 -12.80 -28.18 -17.84
N PHE A 85 -12.32 -27.14 -17.15
CA PHE A 85 -12.01 -27.21 -15.73
C PHE A 85 -12.93 -26.30 -14.91
N THR A 86 -13.24 -26.68 -13.67
CA THR A 86 -14.05 -25.85 -12.79
C THR A 86 -13.17 -24.81 -12.09
N PRO A 87 -13.42 -23.50 -12.26
CA PRO A 87 -12.64 -22.47 -11.61
C PRO A 87 -12.82 -22.53 -10.09
N THR A 88 -11.73 -22.42 -9.34
CA THR A 88 -11.74 -22.44 -7.87
C THR A 88 -11.09 -21.19 -7.30
N VAL A 89 -11.46 -20.85 -6.06
CA VAL A 89 -10.86 -19.72 -5.31
C VAL A 89 -9.35 -19.89 -5.13
N ASN A 90 -8.86 -21.12 -5.05
CA ASN A 90 -7.42 -21.41 -4.98
C ASN A 90 -6.72 -21.16 -6.32
N MET A 91 -7.39 -21.40 -7.45
CA MET A 91 -6.87 -21.08 -8.78
C MET A 91 -6.68 -19.56 -8.93
N GLN A 92 -7.67 -18.78 -8.47
CA GLN A 92 -7.55 -17.31 -8.43
C GLN A 92 -6.33 -16.86 -7.63
N ALA A 93 -6.17 -17.39 -6.41
CA ALA A 93 -5.04 -17.04 -5.55
C ALA A 93 -3.69 -17.34 -6.21
N ALA A 94 -3.60 -18.50 -6.89
CA ALA A 94 -2.38 -18.92 -7.57
C ALA A 94 -2.04 -18.03 -8.76
N THR A 95 -3.04 -17.73 -9.61
CA THR A 95 -2.86 -16.84 -10.77
C THR A 95 -2.45 -15.44 -10.32
N GLN A 96 -3.14 -14.88 -9.32
CA GLN A 96 -2.82 -13.57 -8.77
C GLN A 96 -1.42 -13.53 -8.17
N LEU A 97 -1.03 -14.56 -7.40
CA LEU A 97 0.32 -14.67 -6.83
C LEU A 97 1.38 -14.73 -7.94
N ALA A 98 1.16 -15.56 -8.97
CA ALA A 98 2.11 -15.71 -10.07
C ALA A 98 2.35 -14.38 -10.78
N CYS A 99 1.28 -13.64 -11.08
CA CYS A 99 1.37 -12.33 -11.71
C CYS A 99 2.07 -11.30 -10.83
N ASN A 100 1.69 -11.23 -9.55
CA ASN A 100 2.32 -10.35 -8.58
C ASN A 100 3.82 -10.65 -8.45
N MET A 101 4.20 -11.93 -8.38
CA MET A 101 5.60 -12.34 -8.24
C MET A 101 6.39 -12.04 -9.52
N ALA A 102 5.85 -12.34 -10.69
CA ALA A 102 6.48 -12.03 -11.97
C ALA A 102 6.70 -10.53 -12.14
N ALA A 103 5.68 -9.71 -11.86
CA ALA A 103 5.78 -8.25 -11.91
C ALA A 103 6.83 -7.72 -10.94
N ALA A 104 6.87 -8.23 -9.70
CA ALA A 104 7.86 -7.85 -8.70
C ALA A 104 9.30 -8.15 -9.15
N LEU A 105 9.54 -9.35 -9.68
CA LEU A 105 10.87 -9.78 -10.14
C LEU A 105 11.32 -9.04 -11.39
N ILE A 106 10.43 -8.83 -12.37
CA ILE A 106 10.72 -8.04 -13.57
C ILE A 106 11.00 -6.58 -13.19
N GLY A 107 10.19 -6.01 -12.30
CA GLY A 107 10.40 -4.65 -11.79
C GLY A 107 11.75 -4.49 -11.10
N LEU A 108 12.15 -5.47 -10.29
CA LEU A 108 13.47 -5.50 -9.64
C LEU A 108 14.60 -5.62 -10.67
N ALA A 109 14.47 -6.51 -11.67
CA ALA A 109 15.46 -6.67 -12.72
C ALA A 109 15.64 -5.37 -13.53
N TYR A 110 14.53 -4.72 -13.89
CA TYR A 110 14.54 -3.43 -14.58
C TYR A 110 15.21 -2.34 -13.73
N PHE A 111 14.85 -2.23 -12.45
CA PHE A 111 15.47 -1.28 -11.52
C PHE A 111 16.99 -1.48 -11.41
N CYS A 112 17.43 -2.73 -11.24
CA CYS A 112 18.86 -3.07 -11.23
C CYS A 112 19.53 -2.66 -12.54
N PHE A 113 18.94 -3.02 -13.68
CA PHE A 113 19.49 -2.67 -15.00
C PHE A 113 19.66 -1.16 -15.18
N VAL A 114 18.63 -0.38 -14.88
CA VAL A 114 18.65 1.09 -15.00
C VAL A 114 19.68 1.70 -14.04
N THR A 115 19.76 1.21 -12.81
CA THR A 115 20.69 1.71 -11.80
C THR A 115 22.13 1.42 -12.19
N PHE A 116 22.44 0.18 -12.57
CA PHE A 116 23.79 -0.20 -13.01
C PHE A 116 24.20 0.50 -14.31
N ARG A 117 23.28 0.72 -15.25
CA ARG A 117 23.57 1.47 -16.47
C ARG A 117 23.89 2.94 -16.17
N THR A 118 23.14 3.57 -15.26
CA THR A 118 23.36 4.95 -14.84
C THR A 118 24.67 5.09 -14.05
N ASP A 119 24.96 4.13 -13.16
CA ASP A 119 26.21 4.05 -12.41
C ASP A 119 27.43 3.92 -13.34
N ARG A 120 27.35 3.03 -14.33
CA ARG A 120 28.41 2.86 -15.33
C ARG A 120 28.68 4.16 -16.11
N GLN A 121 27.65 4.95 -16.43
CA GLN A 121 27.84 6.26 -17.08
C GLN A 121 28.49 7.29 -16.14
N ARG A 122 28.16 7.29 -14.84
CA ARG A 122 28.74 8.18 -13.83
C ARG A 122 30.20 7.85 -13.49
N VAL A 123 30.54 6.55 -13.48
CA VAL A 123 31.92 6.07 -13.28
C VAL A 123 32.77 6.43 -14.50
N MET A 124 32.24 6.29 -15.72
CA MET A 124 32.93 6.68 -16.96
C MET A 124 33.19 8.19 -17.04
N THR A 125 32.39 9.00 -16.35
CA THR A 125 32.57 10.46 -16.24
C THR A 125 33.38 10.88 -15.00
N HIS A 126 34.05 9.95 -14.33
CA HIS A 126 34.94 10.18 -13.16
C HIS A 126 34.29 10.89 -11.96
N GLN A 127 32.97 10.86 -11.82
CA GLN A 127 32.31 11.65 -10.78
C GLN A 127 32.14 10.92 -9.44
N TYR A 128 32.04 9.59 -9.38
CA TYR A 128 31.79 8.85 -8.12
C TYR A 128 32.21 7.37 -8.14
N ASP A 129 32.37 6.77 -6.94
CA ASP A 129 32.56 5.33 -6.74
C ASP A 129 31.32 4.52 -7.17
N PRO A 130 31.50 3.28 -7.65
CA PRO A 130 30.40 2.44 -8.14
C PRO A 130 29.42 2.06 -7.02
N VAL A 131 28.13 2.23 -7.29
CA VAL A 131 27.05 1.87 -6.36
C VAL A 131 26.92 0.35 -6.27
N ARG A 132 27.41 -0.23 -5.16
CA ARG A 132 27.31 -1.66 -4.86
C ARG A 132 26.39 -1.93 -3.67
N PRO A 133 25.62 -3.04 -3.68
CA PRO A 133 24.87 -3.46 -2.51
C PRO A 133 25.85 -3.72 -1.36
N SER A 134 25.60 -3.08 -0.21
CA SER A 134 26.45 -3.19 0.96
C SER A 134 25.61 -3.39 2.21
N LEU A 135 26.03 -4.33 3.07
CA LEU A 135 25.42 -4.55 4.39
C LEU A 135 25.54 -3.31 5.28
N ALA A 136 26.58 -2.49 5.08
CA ALA A 136 26.71 -1.21 5.78
C ALA A 136 25.58 -0.25 5.37
N CYS A 137 25.29 -0.14 4.08
CA CYS A 137 24.16 0.67 3.58
C CYS A 137 22.82 0.13 4.10
N LEU A 138 22.63 -1.20 4.12
CA LEU A 138 21.43 -1.80 4.69
C LEU A 138 21.27 -1.46 6.18
N LYS A 139 22.35 -1.59 6.97
CA LYS A 139 22.34 -1.23 8.41
C LYS A 139 21.94 0.23 8.62
N THR A 140 22.38 1.10 7.72
CA THR A 140 22.03 2.52 7.82
C THR A 140 20.58 2.84 7.46
N LEU A 141 19.94 2.05 6.59
CA LEU A 141 18.51 2.13 6.31
C LEU A 141 17.65 1.44 7.38
N ALA A 142 18.21 0.42 8.04
CA ALA A 142 17.50 -0.36 9.05
C ALA A 142 17.09 0.48 10.27
N ARG A 143 17.90 1.46 10.69
CA ARG A 143 17.58 2.30 11.87
C ARG A 143 16.31 3.15 11.68
N PRO A 144 16.16 3.97 10.62
CA PRO A 144 14.91 4.68 10.38
C PRO A 144 13.77 3.71 10.03
N GLY A 145 14.06 2.65 9.26
CA GLY A 145 13.06 1.65 8.88
C GLY A 145 12.51 0.82 10.04
N ALA A 146 13.28 0.60 11.11
CA ALA A 146 12.83 -0.16 12.27
C ALA A 146 11.69 0.54 13.02
N LEU A 147 11.68 1.88 13.06
CA LEU A 147 10.63 2.64 13.73
C LEU A 147 9.33 2.59 12.94
N THR A 148 9.39 2.80 11.62
CA THR A 148 8.20 2.69 10.75
C THR A 148 7.70 1.25 10.66
N PHE A 149 8.61 0.27 10.70
CA PHE A 149 8.26 -1.15 10.80
C PHE A 149 7.54 -1.47 12.11
N ALA A 150 8.05 -0.99 13.25
CA ALA A 150 7.43 -1.21 14.56
C ALA A 150 6.05 -0.56 14.65
N GLU A 151 5.93 0.69 14.20
CA GLU A 151 4.66 1.40 14.10
C GLU A 151 3.65 0.63 13.22
N SER A 152 4.08 0.18 12.04
CA SER A 152 3.26 -0.63 11.13
C SER A 152 2.87 -1.97 11.76
N ALA A 153 3.78 -2.64 12.48
CA ALA A 153 3.52 -3.92 13.13
C ALA A 153 2.48 -3.77 14.25
N ILE A 154 2.60 -2.74 15.10
CA ILE A 154 1.63 -2.45 16.16
C ILE A 154 0.27 -2.13 15.54
N ARG A 155 0.24 -1.23 14.54
CA ARG A 155 -0.99 -0.85 13.86
C ARG A 155 -1.68 -2.06 13.21
N ASN A 156 -0.93 -2.90 12.50
CA ASN A 156 -1.46 -4.13 11.89
C ASN A 156 -1.94 -5.15 12.93
N ALA A 157 -1.26 -5.28 14.08
CA ALA A 157 -1.71 -6.15 15.16
C ALA A 157 -3.04 -5.67 15.75
N LEU A 158 -3.20 -4.36 15.98
CA LEU A 158 -4.45 -3.76 16.43
C LEU A 158 -5.57 -3.92 15.39
N TYR A 159 -5.25 -3.76 14.09
CA TYR A 159 -6.22 -4.02 13.03
C TYR A 159 -6.67 -5.47 12.99
N LEU A 160 -5.74 -6.44 13.08
CA LEU A 160 -6.09 -7.85 13.15
C LEU A 160 -6.96 -8.14 14.38
N TRP A 161 -6.65 -7.56 15.53
CA TRP A 161 -7.50 -7.71 16.72
C TRP A 161 -8.92 -7.17 16.49
N LEU A 162 -9.06 -5.99 15.88
CA LEU A 162 -10.37 -5.42 15.50
C LEU A 162 -11.13 -6.34 14.54
N VAL A 163 -10.48 -6.82 13.48
CA VAL A 163 -11.10 -7.70 12.48
C VAL A 163 -11.56 -9.01 13.11
N ASN A 164 -10.76 -9.59 14.02
CA ASN A 164 -11.17 -10.78 14.76
C ASN A 164 -12.46 -10.53 15.56
N GLY A 165 -12.55 -9.39 16.27
CA GLY A 165 -13.76 -9.00 16.99
C GLY A 165 -14.97 -8.83 16.07
N ILE A 166 -14.79 -8.26 14.88
CA ILE A 166 -15.87 -8.11 13.90
C ILE A 166 -16.34 -9.45 13.35
N VAL A 167 -15.41 -10.35 13.01
CA VAL A 167 -15.74 -11.70 12.52
C VAL A 167 -16.48 -12.50 13.59
N ALA A 168 -16.13 -12.30 14.87
CA ALA A 168 -16.83 -12.92 16.00
C ALA A 168 -18.30 -12.46 16.15
N MET A 169 -18.68 -11.29 15.62
CA MET A 169 -20.08 -10.81 15.63
C MET A 169 -20.99 -11.52 14.61
N GLY A 170 -20.43 -12.34 13.71
CA GLY A 170 -21.19 -13.14 12.75
C GLY A 170 -20.92 -12.79 11.28
N SER A 171 -21.49 -13.60 10.38
CA SER A 171 -21.27 -13.53 8.92
C SER A 171 -21.69 -12.20 8.30
N ASP A 172 -22.80 -11.61 8.77
CA ASP A 172 -23.32 -10.35 8.23
C ASP A 172 -22.39 -9.18 8.56
N TYR A 173 -21.84 -9.15 9.79
CA TYR A 173 -20.86 -8.14 10.21
C TYR A 173 -19.51 -8.33 9.51
N ALA A 174 -19.05 -9.57 9.35
CA ALA A 174 -17.84 -9.86 8.59
C ALA A 174 -17.95 -9.40 7.12
N THR A 175 -19.08 -9.70 6.47
CA THR A 175 -19.35 -9.27 5.09
C THR A 175 -19.47 -7.76 5.01
N ALA A 176 -20.21 -7.12 5.93
CA ALA A 176 -20.38 -5.66 5.96
C ALA A 176 -19.06 -4.92 6.16
N TRP A 177 -18.15 -5.47 6.98
CA TRP A 177 -16.80 -4.94 7.15
C TRP A 177 -15.93 -5.13 5.91
N GLY A 178 -16.05 -6.28 5.22
CA GLY A 178 -15.40 -6.48 3.93
C GLY A 178 -15.82 -5.43 2.91
N VAL A 179 -17.13 -5.20 2.77
CA VAL A 179 -17.68 -4.17 1.87
C VAL A 179 -17.23 -2.78 2.29
N PHE A 180 -17.32 -2.42 3.58
CA PHE A 180 -16.83 -1.14 4.09
C PHE A 180 -15.35 -0.94 3.75
N SER A 181 -14.54 -1.97 3.99
CA SER A 181 -13.10 -1.95 3.73
C SER A 181 -12.80 -1.79 2.25
N SER A 182 -13.52 -2.46 1.36
CA SER A 182 -13.31 -2.29 -0.09
C SER A 182 -13.66 -0.88 -0.57
N ILE A 183 -14.78 -0.31 -0.10
CA ILE A 183 -15.11 1.08 -0.43
C ILE A 183 -14.02 2.02 0.10
N ARG A 184 -13.58 1.82 1.34
CA ARG A 184 -12.66 2.72 1.99
C ARG A 184 -11.23 2.59 1.47
N TRP A 185 -10.64 1.42 1.64
CA TRP A 185 -9.24 1.16 1.40
C TRP A 185 -8.93 1.03 -0.09
N ASP A 186 -9.77 0.32 -0.84
CA ASP A 186 -9.46 -0.02 -2.24
C ASP A 186 -9.86 1.10 -3.21
N LEU A 187 -10.88 1.91 -2.87
CA LEU A 187 -11.35 3.00 -3.73
C LEU A 187 -10.90 4.38 -3.24
N ILE A 188 -11.24 4.76 -2.00
CA ILE A 188 -11.08 6.15 -1.53
C ILE A 188 -9.67 6.45 -1.05
N MET A 189 -9.04 5.53 -0.32
CA MET A 189 -7.71 5.75 0.24
C MET A 189 -6.60 5.70 -0.82
N VAL A 190 -6.83 5.09 -1.98
CA VAL A 190 -5.81 4.96 -3.03
C VAL A 190 -5.32 6.34 -3.53
N PRO A 191 -6.20 7.30 -3.90
CA PRO A 191 -5.79 8.67 -4.19
C PRO A 191 -5.05 9.37 -3.04
N VAL A 192 -5.50 9.19 -1.80
CA VAL A 192 -4.87 9.80 -0.62
C VAL A 192 -3.44 9.28 -0.43
N GLN A 193 -3.24 7.98 -0.59
CA GLN A 193 -1.91 7.35 -0.52
C GLN A 193 -1.02 7.77 -1.70
N ALA A 194 -1.59 7.94 -2.89
CA ALA A 194 -0.85 8.46 -4.04
C ALA A 194 -0.36 9.90 -3.77
N LEU A 195 -1.21 10.73 -3.17
CA LEU A 195 -0.88 12.09 -2.77
C LEU A 195 0.19 12.13 -1.68
N GLU A 196 0.13 11.22 -0.71
CA GLU A 196 1.17 11.04 0.32
C GLU A 196 2.51 10.66 -0.31
N ALA A 197 2.53 9.68 -1.22
CA ALA A 197 3.75 9.25 -1.87
C ALA A 197 4.42 10.36 -2.69
N THR A 198 3.62 11.19 -3.37
CA THR A 198 4.11 12.36 -4.11
C THR A 198 4.67 13.42 -3.16
N THR A 199 3.96 13.69 -2.06
CA THR A 199 4.41 14.62 -1.01
C THR A 199 5.73 14.17 -0.41
N LEU A 200 5.86 12.88 -0.07
CA LEU A 200 7.09 12.28 0.46
C LEU A 200 8.29 12.49 -0.47
N ALA A 201 8.11 12.31 -1.77
CA ALA A 201 9.16 12.52 -2.76
C ALA A 201 9.60 13.99 -2.77
N PHE A 202 8.67 14.93 -3.00
CA PHE A 202 8.99 16.36 -3.09
C PHE A 202 9.67 16.90 -1.83
N ILE A 203 9.15 16.56 -0.64
CA ILE A 203 9.76 16.99 0.61
C ILE A 203 11.16 16.37 0.78
N GLY A 204 11.33 15.10 0.40
CA GLY A 204 12.63 14.43 0.40
C GLY A 204 13.66 15.10 -0.50
N HIS A 205 13.27 15.51 -1.70
CA HIS A 205 14.15 16.24 -2.63
C HIS A 205 14.53 17.61 -2.09
N SER A 206 13.55 18.43 -1.69
CA SER A 206 13.81 19.77 -1.14
C SER A 206 14.65 19.73 0.14
N TRP A 207 14.42 18.73 1.00
CA TRP A 207 15.26 18.51 2.18
C TRP A 207 16.69 18.09 1.80
N GLY A 208 16.84 17.23 0.79
CA GLY A 208 18.14 16.79 0.28
C GLY A 208 18.95 17.94 -0.32
N GLU A 209 18.32 18.81 -1.10
CA GLU A 209 18.93 20.03 -1.66
C GLU A 209 19.39 20.97 -0.54
N TRP A 210 18.52 21.27 0.42
CA TRP A 210 18.87 22.11 1.56
C TRP A 210 20.02 21.54 2.41
N ARG A 211 20.07 20.21 2.60
CA ARG A 211 21.18 19.53 3.30
C ARG A 211 22.49 19.57 2.51
N LYS A 212 22.44 19.59 1.17
CA LYS A 212 23.62 19.76 0.32
C LYS A 212 24.19 21.17 0.45
N GLU A 213 23.33 22.18 0.48
CA GLU A 213 23.73 23.60 0.67
C GLU A 213 24.33 23.85 2.06
N THR A 214 23.85 23.15 3.09
CA THR A 214 24.26 23.32 4.50
C THR A 214 25.29 22.27 4.99
N GLY A 215 25.87 21.50 4.07
CA GLY A 215 26.54 20.21 4.32
C GLY A 215 27.75 20.22 5.27
N THR A 216 28.30 21.38 5.63
CA THR A 216 29.41 21.52 6.59
C THR A 216 28.95 21.59 8.05
N GLU A 217 27.68 21.91 8.33
CA GLU A 217 27.18 22.02 9.70
C GLU A 217 26.53 20.73 10.21
N ARG A 218 26.91 20.34 11.44
CA ARG A 218 26.35 19.15 12.12
C ARG A 218 24.89 19.35 12.56
N ARG A 219 24.45 20.61 12.76
CA ARG A 219 23.07 21.01 13.13
C ARG A 219 22.69 22.35 12.47
N PRO A 220 22.49 22.38 11.15
CA PRO A 220 22.12 23.61 10.47
C PRO A 220 20.72 24.04 10.89
N ARG A 221 20.56 25.35 11.12
CA ARG A 221 19.26 25.95 11.42
C ARG A 221 18.62 26.48 10.15
N ALA A 222 17.51 25.88 9.73
CA ALA A 222 16.73 26.40 8.62
C ALA A 222 16.04 27.72 9.00
N SER A 223 16.07 28.69 8.10
CA SER A 223 15.21 29.88 8.19
C SER A 223 13.73 29.46 8.08
N ARG A 224 12.83 30.23 8.72
CA ARG A 224 11.37 29.99 8.64
C ARG A 224 10.86 29.94 7.19
N HIS A 225 11.44 30.75 6.31
CA HIS A 225 11.08 30.77 4.90
C HIS A 225 11.46 29.46 4.19
N LYS A 226 12.66 28.95 4.45
CA LYS A 226 13.13 27.67 3.90
C LYS A 226 12.37 26.47 4.45
N LEU A 227 12.01 26.50 5.73
CA LEU A 227 11.15 25.48 6.31
C LEU A 227 9.76 25.46 5.65
N TYR A 228 9.19 26.64 5.38
CA TYR A 228 7.92 26.74 4.67
C TYR A 228 8.02 26.19 3.24
N GLU A 229 9.10 26.52 2.51
CA GLU A 229 9.35 25.99 1.16
C GLU A 229 9.37 24.47 1.13
N ILE A 230 10.03 23.83 2.11
CA ILE A 230 10.11 22.37 2.24
C ILE A 230 8.76 21.75 2.62
N ILE A 231 7.96 22.39 3.48
CA ILE A 231 6.70 21.82 3.99
C ILE A 231 5.50 22.12 3.07
N ARG A 232 5.61 23.12 2.19
CA ARG A 232 4.53 23.57 1.29
C ARG A 232 3.84 22.43 0.53
N PRO A 233 4.52 21.40 -0.01
CA PRO A 233 3.86 20.27 -0.66
C PRO A 233 2.89 19.52 0.26
N ALA A 234 3.24 19.31 1.55
CA ALA A 234 2.35 18.65 2.51
C ALA A 234 1.13 19.50 2.84
N LEU A 235 1.26 20.83 2.91
CA LEU A 235 0.12 21.71 3.16
C LEU A 235 -0.88 21.69 2.00
N TRP A 236 -0.39 21.75 0.76
CA TRP A 236 -1.24 21.60 -0.42
C TRP A 236 -1.89 20.24 -0.48
N SER A 237 -1.14 19.20 -0.14
CA SER A 237 -1.65 17.84 -0.04
C SER A 237 -2.79 17.73 0.99
N CYS A 238 -2.63 18.29 2.19
CA CYS A 238 -3.70 18.35 3.19
C CYS A 238 -4.95 19.07 2.66
N LEU A 239 -4.78 20.21 1.97
CA LEU A 239 -5.90 20.95 1.39
C LEU A 239 -6.64 20.14 0.33
N ILE A 240 -5.92 19.48 -0.57
CA ILE A 240 -6.51 18.61 -1.61
C ILE A 240 -7.23 17.43 -0.96
N ALA A 241 -6.60 16.77 0.03
CA ALA A 241 -7.21 15.67 0.75
C ALA A 241 -8.52 16.09 1.43
N LEU A 242 -8.55 17.23 2.12
CA LEU A 242 -9.77 17.76 2.74
C LEU A 242 -10.84 18.12 1.71
N ALA A 243 -10.46 18.75 0.60
CA ALA A 243 -11.37 19.14 -0.46
C ALA A 243 -12.05 17.94 -1.14
N VAL A 244 -11.44 16.75 -1.09
CA VAL A 244 -12.01 15.51 -1.63
C VAL A 244 -12.74 14.71 -0.54
N GLU A 245 -12.11 14.49 0.60
CA GLU A 245 -12.63 13.64 1.69
C GLU A 245 -13.90 14.22 2.32
N ILE A 246 -13.99 15.54 2.54
CA ILE A 246 -15.16 16.13 3.19
C ILE A 246 -16.43 15.98 2.31
N PRO A 247 -16.42 16.36 1.02
CA PRO A 247 -17.57 16.15 0.15
C PRO A 247 -17.90 14.66 -0.04
N LEU A 248 -16.88 13.81 -0.13
CA LEU A 248 -17.09 12.37 -0.32
C LEU A 248 -17.73 11.75 0.93
N CYS A 249 -17.23 12.08 2.12
CA CYS A 249 -17.76 11.64 3.41
C CYS A 249 -19.24 12.04 3.55
N THR A 250 -19.56 13.30 3.28
CA THR A 250 -20.94 13.82 3.35
C THR A 250 -21.86 13.12 2.34
N PHE A 251 -21.46 13.04 1.08
CA PHE A 251 -22.24 12.39 0.02
C PHE A 251 -22.50 10.90 0.32
N MET A 252 -21.46 10.18 0.74
CA MET A 252 -21.57 8.76 1.06
C MET A 252 -22.40 8.51 2.32
N SER A 253 -22.30 9.38 3.33
CA SER A 253 -23.09 9.30 4.56
C SER A 253 -24.59 9.48 4.32
N GLU A 254 -24.96 10.41 3.43
CA GLU A 254 -26.36 10.75 3.16
C GLU A 254 -27.01 9.85 2.11
N TYR A 255 -26.30 9.55 1.01
CA TYR A 255 -26.90 8.92 -0.18
C TYR A 255 -26.17 7.66 -0.65
N GLY A 256 -24.83 7.65 -0.62
CA GLY A 256 -24.03 6.67 -1.36
C GLY A 256 -23.83 5.32 -0.67
N ALA A 257 -23.48 5.32 0.63
CA ALA A 257 -22.94 4.14 1.31
C ALA A 257 -23.88 2.94 1.28
N ARG A 258 -25.18 3.14 1.53
CA ARG A 258 -26.16 2.04 1.53
C ARG A 258 -26.35 1.46 0.13
N ARG A 259 -26.51 2.31 -0.89
CA ARG A 259 -26.76 1.86 -2.27
C ARG A 259 -25.55 1.14 -2.84
N PHE A 260 -24.36 1.67 -2.61
CA PHE A 260 -23.12 1.07 -3.06
C PHE A 260 -22.81 -0.24 -2.32
N ALA A 261 -23.09 -0.30 -1.01
CA ALA A 261 -22.97 -1.54 -0.25
C ALA A 261 -23.97 -2.61 -0.72
N PHE A 262 -25.19 -2.22 -1.09
CA PHE A 262 -26.17 -3.14 -1.66
C PHE A 262 -25.71 -3.67 -3.03
N TYR A 263 -25.15 -2.80 -3.89
CA TYR A 263 -24.58 -3.20 -5.17
C TYR A 263 -23.46 -4.26 -5.01
N LEU A 264 -22.62 -4.13 -3.98
CA LEU A 264 -21.51 -5.05 -3.75
C LEU A 264 -21.90 -6.35 -3.04
N SER A 265 -22.89 -6.32 -2.15
CA SER A 265 -23.25 -7.46 -1.30
C SER A 265 -24.51 -8.21 -1.72
N GLU A 266 -25.36 -7.60 -2.56
CA GLU A 266 -26.71 -8.06 -2.91
C GLU A 266 -27.60 -8.37 -1.68
N SER A 267 -27.23 -7.87 -0.50
CA SER A 267 -27.90 -8.15 0.76
C SER A 267 -28.36 -6.86 1.44
N GLN A 268 -29.66 -6.78 1.69
CA GLN A 268 -30.26 -5.62 2.34
C GLN A 268 -29.72 -5.44 3.78
N THR A 269 -29.56 -6.53 4.53
CA THR A 269 -29.04 -6.51 5.89
C THR A 269 -27.60 -6.00 5.93
N VAL A 270 -26.73 -6.54 5.08
CA VAL A 270 -25.31 -6.12 4.97
C VAL A 270 -25.22 -4.64 4.59
N SER A 271 -26.03 -4.19 3.63
CA SER A 271 -26.02 -2.79 3.18
C SER A 271 -26.39 -1.79 4.29
N GLN A 272 -27.31 -2.17 5.19
CA GLN A 272 -27.72 -1.34 6.32
C GLN A 272 -26.62 -1.27 7.39
N ILE A 273 -25.98 -2.41 7.68
CA ILE A 273 -24.86 -2.47 8.62
C ILE A 273 -23.69 -1.62 8.08
N THR A 274 -23.32 -1.77 6.81
CA THR A 274 -22.25 -0.98 6.19
C THR A 274 -22.57 0.52 6.21
N ALA A 275 -23.81 0.93 5.94
CA ALA A 275 -24.20 2.34 6.03
C ALA A 275 -24.10 2.89 7.47
N LYS A 276 -24.45 2.09 8.48
CA LYS A 276 -24.27 2.46 9.89
C LYS A 276 -22.78 2.58 10.26
N MET A 277 -21.96 1.62 9.84
CA MET A 277 -20.51 1.66 10.02
C MET A 277 -19.91 2.93 9.39
N TRP A 278 -20.34 3.25 8.16
CA TRP A 278 -19.93 4.45 7.46
C TRP A 278 -20.18 5.70 8.29
N ARG A 279 -21.44 5.95 8.69
CA ARG A 279 -21.80 7.14 9.49
C ARG A 279 -21.03 7.25 10.80
N THR A 280 -20.67 6.12 11.41
CA THR A 280 -20.02 6.09 12.73
C THR A 280 -18.51 6.25 12.64
N ILE A 281 -17.87 5.74 11.58
CA ILE A 281 -16.41 5.55 11.51
C ILE A 281 -15.77 6.44 10.44
N ASP A 282 -16.49 6.75 9.35
CA ASP A 282 -15.93 7.43 8.17
C ASP A 282 -15.21 8.73 8.49
N TRP A 283 -15.79 9.57 9.35
CA TRP A 283 -15.22 10.87 9.71
C TRP A 283 -13.81 10.75 10.32
N CYS A 284 -13.46 9.62 10.97
CA CYS A 284 -12.10 9.37 11.48
C CYS A 284 -11.06 9.35 10.36
N TYR A 285 -11.45 8.98 9.13
CA TYR A 285 -10.53 8.92 8.01
C TYR A 285 -10.18 10.30 7.45
N ILE A 286 -10.96 11.35 7.71
CA ILE A 286 -10.55 12.73 7.42
C ILE A 286 -9.29 13.06 8.24
N PHE A 287 -9.31 12.70 9.53
CA PHE A 287 -8.14 12.86 10.39
C PHE A 287 -6.99 11.93 10.00
N TYR A 288 -7.31 10.70 9.56
CA TYR A 288 -6.31 9.79 9.05
C TYR A 288 -5.60 10.34 7.81
N ALA A 289 -6.36 10.84 6.82
CA ALA A 289 -5.84 11.46 5.61
C ALA A 289 -4.96 12.66 5.93
N LEU A 290 -5.36 13.54 6.86
CA LEU A 290 -4.50 14.64 7.31
C LEU A 290 -3.22 14.13 7.98
N SER A 291 -3.35 13.16 8.88
CA SER A 291 -2.23 12.59 9.61
C SER A 291 -1.20 11.97 8.66
N THR A 292 -1.63 11.25 7.62
CA THR A 292 -0.71 10.66 6.63
C THR A 292 0.03 11.74 5.83
N GLN A 293 -0.66 12.80 5.39
CA GLN A 293 0.01 13.91 4.69
C GLN A 293 1.00 14.67 5.59
N LEU A 294 0.68 14.85 6.87
CA LEU A 294 1.58 15.50 7.83
C LEU A 294 2.75 14.60 8.22
N ALA A 295 2.57 13.29 8.29
CA ALA A 295 3.65 12.34 8.52
C ALA A 295 4.72 12.42 7.41
N ALA A 296 4.31 12.77 6.18
CA ALA A 296 5.22 13.04 5.07
C ALA A 296 6.17 14.22 5.29
N ILE A 297 5.95 15.05 6.31
CA ILE A 297 6.93 16.07 6.72
C ILE A 297 8.10 15.43 7.47
N LEU A 298 7.82 14.53 8.42
CA LEU A 298 8.84 13.99 9.33
C LEU A 298 9.58 12.78 8.75
N LEU A 299 8.89 11.95 7.96
CA LEU A 299 9.46 10.75 7.36
C LEU A 299 10.69 11.01 6.47
N PRO A 300 10.66 11.97 5.52
CA PRO A 300 11.78 12.24 4.63
C PRO A 300 12.80 13.22 5.24
N THR A 301 12.39 14.03 6.23
CA THR A 301 13.28 15.03 6.83
C THR A 301 14.14 14.48 7.96
N ARG A 302 13.96 13.23 8.40
CA ARG A 302 14.80 12.66 9.46
C ARG A 302 16.26 12.54 8.99
N PRO A 303 17.16 13.38 9.50
CA PRO A 303 18.59 13.26 9.24
C PRO A 303 19.17 12.19 10.19
N ARG A 304 20.22 11.49 9.73
CA ARG A 304 21.09 10.75 10.63
C ARG A 304 21.72 11.66 11.68
#